data_AF-A0A970V374-F1
#
_entry.id   AF-A0A970V374-F1
#
_cell.length_a   1.000
_cell.length_b   1.000
_cell.length_c   1.000
_cell.angle_alpha   90.00
_cell.angle_beta   90.00
_cell.angle_gamma   90.00
#
_symmetry.space_group_name_H-M   'P 1'
#
loop_
_entity.id
_entity.type
_entity.pdbx_description
1 polymer ?
#
loop_
_entity_poly.entity_id
_entity_poly.type
_entity_poly.pdbx_seq_one_letter_code
_entity_poly.pdbx_strand_id
1 'polypeptide(L)'
;MKQTLLMATGFLLLGTLGAAVAAPTVEVSGKIELHDLNMASDDALEGLDMVMETAGALFNYREKHNAWPQGLTDAFASDAPTLNMIIWGKDEVSVRWELGPVPAEGRELKMIRVFWSMEDGLRNRVNVKFAVRDVATGEWRDVCAYVKVVGNDRWAEDNTYRSLTLRFPAGEVRNFDAIRMYEGAAVASIYPPRWVEVDAFVGPPAP
;
A
#
# COMPACT_ATOMS: atom_id res chain seq x y z
N MET A 1 -64.89 -13.17 -15.55
CA MET A 1 -64.18 -12.17 -14.71
C MET A 1 -62.70 -12.19 -15.07
N LYS A 2 -62.20 -11.03 -15.50
CA LYS A 2 -60.82 -10.50 -15.48
C LYS A 2 -59.68 -11.33 -16.11
N GLN A 3 -59.23 -10.83 -17.26
CA GLN A 3 -57.86 -10.91 -17.78
C GLN A 3 -56.86 -10.35 -16.77
N THR A 4 -55.68 -10.96 -16.66
CA THR A 4 -54.45 -10.23 -16.34
C THR A 4 -53.32 -10.78 -17.20
N LEU A 5 -53.01 -10.02 -18.25
CA LEU A 5 -51.78 -10.10 -19.03
C LEU A 5 -50.69 -9.42 -18.17
N LEU A 6 -49.61 -10.11 -17.82
CA LEU A 6 -48.39 -9.44 -17.37
C LEU A 6 -47.37 -9.49 -18.51
N MET A 7 -47.24 -8.35 -19.21
CA MET A 7 -46.01 -7.99 -19.88
C MET A 7 -44.95 -7.70 -18.80
N ALA A 8 -43.78 -8.32 -18.90
CA ALA A 8 -42.57 -7.86 -18.25
C ALA A 8 -41.53 -7.56 -19.34
N THR A 9 -41.47 -6.28 -19.69
CA THR A 9 -40.39 -5.62 -20.43
C THR A 9 -39.23 -5.30 -19.47
N GLY A 10 -37.99 -5.46 -19.94
CA GLY A 10 -36.77 -4.92 -19.29
C GLY A 10 -36.10 -5.93 -18.34
N PHE A 11 -34.78 -6.13 -18.33
CA PHE A 11 -33.66 -5.25 -18.68
C PHE A 11 -32.53 -6.16 -19.22
N LEU A 12 -31.92 -5.82 -20.36
CA LEU A 12 -30.56 -6.30 -20.64
C LEU A 12 -29.62 -5.57 -19.67
N LEU A 13 -29.19 -6.26 -18.60
CA LEU A 13 -27.97 -5.87 -17.91
C LEU A 13 -26.79 -6.19 -18.85
N LEU A 14 -26.35 -5.21 -19.63
CA LEU A 14 -24.94 -5.15 -20.02
C LEU A 14 -24.15 -4.70 -18.80
N GLY A 15 -23.97 -5.62 -17.85
CA GLY A 15 -22.92 -5.48 -16.85
C GLY A 15 -21.60 -5.64 -17.59
N THR A 16 -20.89 -4.53 -17.80
CA THR A 16 -19.45 -4.58 -18.05
C THR A 16 -18.83 -5.25 -16.83
N LEU A 17 -18.64 -6.57 -16.91
CA LEU A 17 -17.76 -7.30 -16.02
C LEU A 17 -16.38 -6.69 -16.21
N GLY A 18 -16.04 -5.71 -15.36
CA GLY A 18 -14.66 -5.25 -15.25
C GLY A 18 -13.82 -6.48 -14.96
N ALA A 19 -12.85 -6.77 -15.84
CA ALA A 19 -11.95 -7.88 -15.63
C ALA A 19 -11.34 -7.75 -14.23
N ALA A 20 -11.52 -8.78 -13.41
CA ALA A 20 -10.95 -8.80 -12.07
C ALA A 20 -9.43 -8.72 -12.20
N VAL A 21 -8.82 -7.76 -11.49
CA VAL A 21 -7.37 -7.59 -11.46
C VAL A 21 -6.75 -8.90 -11.00
N ALA A 22 -5.89 -9.51 -11.81
CA ALA A 22 -5.15 -10.69 -11.41
C ALA A 22 -4.35 -10.37 -10.14
N ALA A 23 -4.58 -11.18 -9.10
CA ALA A 23 -4.00 -10.94 -7.78
C ALA A 23 -2.46 -10.96 -7.86
N PRO A 24 -1.76 -10.07 -7.14
CA PRO A 24 -0.31 -10.12 -7.08
C PRO A 24 0.17 -11.39 -6.39
N THR A 25 1.36 -11.86 -6.77
CA THR A 25 2.10 -12.84 -5.98
C THR A 25 2.61 -12.14 -4.72
N VAL A 26 2.44 -12.79 -3.57
CA VAL A 26 2.81 -12.25 -2.25
C VAL A 26 4.00 -13.02 -1.70
N GLU A 27 5.06 -12.31 -1.32
CA GLU A 27 6.25 -12.84 -0.66
C GLU A 27 6.48 -12.08 0.64
N VAL A 28 6.79 -12.80 1.72
CA VAL A 28 7.15 -12.19 3.01
C VAL A 28 8.56 -12.63 3.35
N SER A 29 9.45 -11.68 3.63
CA SER A 29 10.81 -12.01 4.00
C SER A 29 10.88 -12.73 5.36
N GLY A 30 12.00 -13.41 5.57
CA GLY A 30 12.51 -13.68 6.91
C GLY A 30 12.92 -12.40 7.63
N LYS A 31 13.62 -12.56 8.75
CA LYS A 31 14.25 -11.45 9.48
C LYS A 31 15.31 -10.78 8.58
N ILE A 32 15.30 -9.45 8.56
CA ILE A 32 16.28 -8.59 7.89
C ILE A 32 16.97 -7.78 8.99
N GLU A 33 18.30 -7.82 9.03
CA GLU A 33 19.08 -7.00 9.96
C GLU A 33 19.23 -5.57 9.40
N LEU A 34 19.43 -4.58 10.26
CA LEU A 34 19.59 -3.17 9.84
C LEU A 34 20.65 -2.97 8.75
N HIS A 35 21.77 -3.69 8.82
CA HIS A 35 22.85 -3.56 7.82
C HIS A 35 22.51 -4.19 6.47
N ASP A 36 21.49 -5.05 6.42
CA ASP A 36 20.97 -5.67 5.20
C ASP A 36 19.74 -4.92 4.65
N LEU A 37 19.26 -3.90 5.36
CA LEU A 37 18.18 -3.03 4.89
C LEU A 37 18.72 -2.12 3.78
N ASN A 38 18.52 -2.53 2.54
CA ASN A 38 18.95 -1.78 1.36
C ASN A 38 17.74 -1.20 0.62
N MET A 39 17.70 0.14 0.58
CA MET A 39 16.69 0.92 -0.12
C MET A 39 16.93 0.79 -1.64
N ALA A 40 15.85 0.73 -2.42
CA ALA A 40 15.99 0.64 -3.86
C ALA A 40 16.18 2.03 -4.49
N SER A 41 17.20 2.20 -5.33
CA SER A 41 17.45 3.46 -6.04
C SER A 41 16.53 3.70 -7.23
N ASP A 42 15.68 2.73 -7.56
CA ASP A 42 14.69 2.77 -8.64
C ASP A 42 13.25 2.79 -8.10
N ASP A 43 13.08 3.20 -6.84
CA ASP A 43 11.78 3.42 -6.23
C ASP A 43 11.09 4.67 -6.82
N ALA A 44 9.88 4.48 -7.34
CA ALA A 44 9.06 5.56 -7.87
C ALA A 44 8.48 6.48 -6.78
N LEU A 45 8.52 6.06 -5.51
CA LEU A 45 8.08 6.86 -4.36
C LEU A 45 9.21 7.70 -3.76
N GLU A 46 10.45 7.49 -4.17
CA GLU A 46 11.62 8.16 -3.63
C GLU A 46 11.49 9.70 -3.74
N GLY A 47 11.62 10.38 -2.60
CA GLY A 47 11.55 11.84 -2.52
C GLY A 47 10.16 12.43 -2.75
N LEU A 48 9.12 11.62 -2.95
CA LEU A 48 7.74 12.09 -3.09
C LEU A 48 7.09 12.32 -1.72
N ASP A 49 6.23 13.33 -1.67
CA ASP A 49 5.44 13.61 -0.47
C ASP A 49 4.43 12.49 -0.22
N MET A 50 4.46 11.92 0.99
CA MET A 50 3.41 11.04 1.47
C MET A 50 2.27 11.87 2.06
N VAL A 51 1.11 11.86 1.41
CA VAL A 51 -0.08 12.62 1.81
C VAL A 51 -1.00 11.75 2.65
N MET A 52 -1.21 12.12 3.92
CA MET A 52 -2.25 11.52 4.76
C MET A 52 -3.63 11.98 4.30
N GLU A 53 -4.50 11.04 3.90
CA GLU A 53 -5.86 11.35 3.45
C GLU A 53 -6.89 11.14 4.56
N THR A 54 -6.62 10.27 5.53
CA THR A 54 -7.55 10.01 6.63
C THR A 54 -7.51 11.14 7.67
N ALA A 55 -8.61 11.89 7.76
CA ALA A 55 -8.76 12.97 8.72
C ALA A 55 -8.58 12.51 10.18
N GLY A 56 -7.67 13.17 10.89
CA GLY A 56 -7.35 12.90 12.30
C GLY A 56 -6.33 11.77 12.53
N ALA A 57 -5.87 11.10 11.47
CA ALA A 57 -4.70 10.24 11.55
C ALA A 57 -3.43 11.10 11.67
N LEU A 58 -2.42 10.57 12.37
CA LEU A 58 -1.18 11.29 12.68
C LEU A 58 0.02 10.41 12.32
N PHE A 59 1.10 11.06 11.91
CA PHE A 59 2.40 10.40 11.85
C PHE A 59 3.25 10.81 13.04
N ASN A 60 4.08 9.90 13.51
CA ASN A 60 5.17 10.21 14.41
C ASN A 60 6.47 9.75 13.77
N TYR A 61 7.38 10.70 13.55
CA TYR A 61 8.68 10.51 12.92
C TYR A 61 9.75 11.08 13.84
N ARG A 62 10.70 10.25 14.27
CA ARG A 62 11.74 10.65 15.27
C ARG A 62 11.14 11.39 16.47
N GLU A 63 10.08 10.82 17.05
CA GLU A 63 9.34 11.37 18.20
C GLU A 63 8.63 12.71 17.94
N LYS A 64 8.57 13.18 16.69
CA LYS A 64 7.85 14.38 16.28
C LYS A 64 6.53 14.04 15.60
N HIS A 65 5.45 14.62 16.10
CA HIS A 65 4.12 14.50 15.52
C HIS A 65 4.00 15.30 14.22
N ASN A 66 3.42 14.67 13.19
CA ASN A 66 3.16 15.24 11.86
C ASN A 66 4.38 15.92 11.21
N ALA A 67 5.60 15.49 11.54
CA ALA A 67 6.77 15.95 10.81
C ALA A 67 6.62 15.53 9.34
N TRP A 68 6.99 16.42 8.42
CA TRP A 68 6.92 16.19 6.97
C TRP A 68 7.55 14.84 6.66
N PRO A 69 6.76 13.81 6.28
CA PRO A 69 7.35 12.58 5.83
C PRO A 69 7.76 12.86 4.39
N GLN A 70 9.00 13.29 4.18
CA GLN A 70 9.75 12.83 3.01
C GLN A 70 9.72 11.32 3.18
N GLY A 71 8.74 10.71 2.51
CA GLY A 71 8.10 9.51 3.04
C GLY A 71 9.13 8.41 3.08
N LEU A 72 9.36 7.77 4.23
CA LEU A 72 9.77 6.36 4.29
C LEU A 72 11.02 5.93 3.45
N THR A 73 11.80 6.85 2.86
CA THR A 73 12.78 6.55 1.78
C THR A 73 14.22 6.92 2.13
N ASP A 74 14.60 7.01 3.41
CA ASP A 74 16.01 7.22 3.79
C ASP A 74 16.39 6.48 5.08
N ALA A 75 16.80 5.22 4.94
CA ALA A 75 17.18 4.36 6.07
C ALA A 75 18.66 3.96 6.07
N PHE A 76 19.56 4.77 5.48
CA PHE A 76 21.00 4.50 5.52
C PHE A 76 21.72 4.94 6.81
N ALA A 77 21.00 5.53 7.76
CA ALA A 77 21.61 6.04 8.98
C ALA A 77 21.26 5.15 10.19
N SER A 78 22.16 5.03 11.16
CA SER A 78 21.88 4.36 12.44
C SER A 78 20.80 5.06 13.28
N ASP A 79 20.24 6.17 12.77
CA ASP A 79 19.08 6.91 13.26
C ASP A 79 17.90 6.87 12.25
N ALA A 80 17.90 5.86 11.36
CA ALA A 80 16.84 5.60 10.39
C ALA A 80 15.48 5.65 11.10
N PRO A 81 14.57 6.52 10.65
CA PRO A 81 13.37 6.85 11.40
C PRO A 81 12.44 5.64 11.52
N THR A 82 12.02 5.30 12.74
CA THR A 82 10.83 4.47 12.95
C THR A 82 9.60 5.36 12.75
N LEU A 83 8.92 5.22 11.61
CA LEU A 83 7.65 5.91 11.40
C LEU A 83 6.56 5.12 12.11
N ASN A 84 5.99 5.72 13.15
CA ASN A 84 4.74 5.23 13.71
C ASN A 84 3.61 6.01 13.04
N MET A 85 2.85 5.37 12.15
CA MET A 85 1.55 5.91 11.80
C MET A 85 0.66 5.68 13.01
N ILE A 86 0.31 6.69 13.79
CA ILE A 86 -0.51 6.52 14.99
C ILE A 86 -1.96 6.77 14.64
N ILE A 87 -2.79 5.75 14.85
CA ILE A 87 -4.19 5.73 14.46
C ILE A 87 -5.04 5.61 15.73
N TRP A 88 -5.57 6.73 16.21
CA TRP A 88 -6.53 6.71 17.31
C TRP A 88 -7.96 6.66 16.74
N GLY A 89 -8.70 5.60 17.05
CA GLY A 89 -10.15 5.51 16.79
C GLY A 89 -10.54 5.52 15.31
N LYS A 90 -9.68 5.03 14.40
CA LYS A 90 -10.03 4.82 12.99
C LYS A 90 -9.88 3.35 12.62
N ASP A 91 -10.84 2.86 11.86
CA ASP A 91 -10.83 1.48 11.35
C ASP A 91 -9.93 1.32 10.12
N GLU A 92 -9.61 2.40 9.42
CA GLU A 92 -8.76 2.36 8.23
C GLU A 92 -8.05 3.70 8.05
N VAL A 93 -6.79 3.67 7.65
CA VAL A 93 -6.00 4.85 7.32
C VAL A 93 -5.47 4.77 5.90
N SER A 94 -5.60 5.86 5.16
CA SER A 94 -5.17 5.99 3.78
C SER A 94 -4.08 7.04 3.63
N VAL A 95 -3.05 6.68 2.87
CA VAL A 95 -1.93 7.54 2.51
C VAL A 95 -1.71 7.44 1.00
N ARG A 96 -1.30 8.54 0.37
CA ARG A 96 -1.16 8.64 -1.09
C ARG A 96 0.16 9.28 -1.49
N TRP A 97 0.67 8.84 -2.63
CA TRP A 97 1.77 9.48 -3.36
C TRP A 97 1.31 9.87 -4.77
N GLU A 98 1.67 11.07 -5.20
CA GLU A 98 1.45 11.58 -6.55
C GLU A 98 2.70 11.34 -7.41
N LEU A 99 2.63 10.41 -8.37
CA LEU A 99 3.77 10.05 -9.23
C LEU A 99 3.98 11.02 -10.40
N GLY A 100 3.08 11.98 -10.56
CA GLY A 100 3.08 12.92 -11.68
C GLY A 100 2.69 12.28 -13.02
N PRO A 101 2.87 13.04 -14.12
CA PRO A 101 2.41 12.65 -15.46
C PRO A 101 2.90 11.28 -15.90
N VAL A 102 2.05 10.55 -16.62
CA VAL A 102 2.39 9.24 -17.21
C VAL A 102 3.25 9.47 -18.46
N PRO A 103 4.42 8.79 -18.60
CA PRO A 103 5.24 8.85 -19.82
C PRO A 103 4.47 8.40 -21.07
N ALA A 104 4.95 8.78 -22.27
CA ALA A 104 4.27 8.48 -23.53
C ALA A 104 4.23 6.97 -23.84
N GLU A 105 5.27 6.25 -23.43
CA GLU A 105 5.37 4.79 -23.45
C GLU A 105 4.42 4.10 -22.45
N GLY A 106 3.76 4.85 -21.58
CA GLY A 106 2.89 4.36 -20.51
C GLY A 106 3.65 4.05 -19.22
N ARG A 107 2.90 3.67 -18.20
CA ARG A 107 3.42 3.24 -16.89
C ARG A 107 2.76 1.93 -16.50
N GLU A 108 3.55 0.98 -16.02
CA GLU A 108 3.10 -0.30 -15.48
C GLU A 108 3.69 -0.51 -14.08
N LEU A 109 2.86 -0.90 -13.11
CA LEU A 109 3.30 -1.27 -11.77
C LEU A 109 3.82 -2.71 -11.81
N LYS A 110 5.08 -2.90 -11.42
CA LYS A 110 5.71 -4.23 -11.39
C LYS A 110 5.68 -4.82 -9.99
N MET A 111 5.94 -3.99 -8.99
CA MET A 111 6.11 -4.46 -7.62
C MET A 111 5.85 -3.34 -6.62
N ILE A 112 5.32 -3.70 -5.45
CA ILE A 112 5.33 -2.86 -4.25
C ILE A 112 6.04 -3.64 -3.15
N ARG A 113 6.92 -2.98 -2.41
CA ARG A 113 7.62 -3.56 -1.25
C ARG A 113 7.34 -2.69 -0.04
N VAL A 114 7.03 -3.32 1.09
CA VAL A 114 6.71 -2.63 2.35
C VAL A 114 7.59 -3.18 3.44
N PHE A 115 8.32 -2.32 4.15
CA PHE A 115 9.12 -2.66 5.30
C PHE A 115 8.50 -2.18 6.60
N TRP A 116 8.64 -3.01 7.64
CA TRP A 116 8.26 -2.65 9.00
C TRP A 116 9.28 -3.18 10.00
N SER A 117 9.38 -2.50 11.14
CA SER A 117 10.22 -2.89 12.25
C SER A 117 9.59 -4.03 13.05
N MET A 118 10.43 -4.97 13.49
CA MET A 118 10.08 -6.07 14.37
C MET A 118 10.30 -5.77 15.85
N GLU A 119 10.92 -4.64 16.20
CA GLU A 119 11.36 -4.24 17.55
C GLU A 119 10.25 -4.30 18.62
N ASP A 120 8.99 -4.07 18.20
CA ASP A 120 7.84 -4.07 19.09
C ASP A 120 6.90 -5.22 18.73
N GLY A 121 6.85 -6.24 19.58
CA GLY A 121 5.98 -7.41 19.40
C GLY A 121 4.49 -7.07 19.26
N LEU A 122 4.05 -5.93 19.80
CA LEU A 122 2.67 -5.45 19.66
C LEU A 122 2.43 -4.70 18.34
N ARG A 123 3.46 -4.46 17.53
CA ARG A 123 3.43 -3.66 16.29
C ARG A 123 4.13 -4.35 15.09
N ASN A 124 4.64 -5.57 15.23
CA ASN A 124 5.41 -6.26 14.19
C ASN A 124 4.54 -7.02 13.16
N ARG A 125 3.50 -6.38 12.64
CA ARG A 125 2.49 -6.98 11.74
C ARG A 125 2.20 -6.11 10.53
N VAL A 126 1.46 -6.63 9.56
CA VAL A 126 1.00 -5.87 8.39
C VAL A 126 -0.46 -6.19 8.08
N ASN A 127 -1.23 -5.18 7.71
CA ASN A 127 -2.57 -5.31 7.14
C ASN A 127 -2.78 -4.20 6.11
N VAL A 128 -2.33 -4.41 4.87
CA VAL A 128 -2.31 -3.35 3.84
C VAL A 128 -3.05 -3.74 2.58
N LYS A 129 -3.63 -2.74 1.93
CA LYS A 129 -4.21 -2.81 0.57
C LYS A 129 -3.65 -1.67 -0.25
N PHE A 130 -3.55 -1.85 -1.56
CA PHE A 130 -3.11 -0.81 -2.50
C PHE A 130 -4.15 -0.52 -3.56
N ALA A 131 -4.22 0.74 -3.97
CA ALA A 131 -4.98 1.22 -5.12
C ALA A 131 -4.14 2.17 -5.96
N VAL A 132 -4.49 2.29 -7.23
CA VAL A 132 -3.91 3.28 -8.15
C VAL A 132 -4.99 4.17 -8.73
N ARG A 133 -4.65 5.41 -9.06
CA ARG A 133 -5.57 6.32 -9.76
C ARG A 133 -5.39 6.17 -11.26
N ASP A 134 -6.44 5.75 -11.95
CA ASP A 134 -6.46 5.63 -13.41
C ASP A 134 -6.39 7.01 -14.05
N VAL A 135 -5.46 7.21 -15.00
CA VAL A 135 -5.22 8.52 -15.60
C VAL A 135 -6.35 8.99 -16.52
N ALA A 136 -7.09 8.06 -17.12
CA ALA A 136 -8.14 8.38 -18.09
C ALA A 136 -9.45 8.80 -17.40
N THR A 137 -9.74 8.19 -16.25
CA THR A 137 -11.00 8.37 -15.50
C THR A 137 -10.83 9.22 -14.25
N GLY A 138 -9.62 9.28 -13.69
CA GLY A 138 -9.35 9.89 -12.37
C GLY A 138 -9.86 9.03 -11.21
N GLU A 139 -10.39 7.84 -11.46
CA GLU A 139 -10.95 6.96 -10.43
C GLU A 139 -9.87 6.10 -9.76
N TRP A 140 -10.09 5.80 -8.49
CA TRP A 140 -9.23 4.88 -7.74
C TRP A 140 -9.67 3.45 -7.97
N ARG A 141 -8.72 2.61 -8.38
CA ARG A 141 -8.92 1.18 -8.59
C ARG A 141 -8.02 0.38 -7.65
N ASP A 142 -8.62 -0.51 -6.88
CA ASP A 142 -7.87 -1.46 -6.05
C ASP A 142 -7.03 -2.40 -6.93
N VAL A 143 -5.78 -2.60 -6.54
CA VAL A 143 -4.85 -3.50 -7.25
C VAL A 143 -4.54 -4.78 -6.47
N CYS A 144 -4.93 -4.83 -5.20
CA CYS A 144 -4.93 -6.05 -4.40
C CYS A 144 -6.05 -6.01 -3.36
N ALA A 145 -6.41 -7.17 -2.82
CA ALA A 145 -7.15 -7.26 -1.57
C ALA A 145 -6.20 -7.01 -0.38
N TYR A 146 -6.75 -6.88 0.83
CA TYR A 146 -5.92 -6.77 2.04
C TYR A 146 -4.97 -7.96 2.18
N VAL A 147 -3.68 -7.65 2.30
CA VAL A 147 -2.63 -8.62 2.58
C VAL A 147 -2.22 -8.48 4.03
N LYS A 148 -2.34 -9.59 4.75
CA LYS A 148 -2.22 -9.64 6.20
C LYS A 148 -1.09 -10.57 6.63
N VAL A 149 -0.16 -10.01 7.40
CA VAL A 149 0.90 -10.75 8.08
C VAL A 149 0.69 -10.56 9.58
N VAL A 150 0.40 -11.65 10.28
CA VAL A 150 0.26 -11.62 11.74
C VAL A 150 1.66 -11.61 12.36
N GLY A 151 1.85 -10.73 13.34
CA GLY A 151 3.07 -10.63 14.11
C GLY A 151 3.32 -11.86 14.98
N ASN A 152 4.55 -12.04 15.42
CA ASN A 152 4.90 -13.02 16.43
C ASN A 152 5.55 -12.30 17.61
N ASP A 153 4.90 -12.33 18.77
CA ASP A 153 5.35 -11.65 19.99
C ASP A 153 6.75 -12.10 20.43
N ARG A 154 7.21 -13.29 20.00
CA ARG A 154 8.52 -13.84 20.35
C ARG A 154 9.68 -13.21 19.58
N TRP A 155 9.41 -12.36 18.60
CA TRP A 155 10.42 -11.85 17.66
C TRP A 155 10.67 -10.34 17.84
N ALA A 156 10.33 -9.79 19.00
CA ALA A 156 10.73 -8.43 19.36
C ALA A 156 12.25 -8.38 19.51
N GLU A 157 12.92 -7.80 18.52
CA GLU A 157 14.37 -7.68 18.48
C GLU A 157 14.75 -6.33 17.84
N ASP A 158 15.59 -5.58 18.54
CA ASP A 158 16.05 -4.25 18.10
C ASP A 158 16.78 -4.34 16.77
N ASN A 159 16.63 -3.32 15.92
CA ASN A 159 17.30 -3.22 14.61
C ASN A 159 16.99 -4.37 13.64
N THR A 160 15.82 -4.99 13.79
CA THR A 160 15.35 -6.06 12.90
C THR A 160 14.06 -5.68 12.19
N TYR A 161 13.94 -6.13 10.95
CA TYR A 161 12.91 -5.73 9.99
C TYR A 161 12.37 -6.93 9.23
N ARG A 162 11.23 -6.74 8.58
CA ARG A 162 10.72 -7.63 7.54
C ARG A 162 10.19 -6.82 6.39
N SER A 163 10.07 -7.47 5.24
CA SER A 163 9.41 -6.93 4.08
C SER A 163 8.25 -7.81 3.59
N LEU A 164 7.28 -7.15 2.99
CA LEU A 164 6.18 -7.72 2.24
C LEU A 164 6.37 -7.25 0.80
N THR A 165 6.51 -8.19 -0.12
CA THR A 165 6.66 -7.90 -1.55
C THR A 165 5.43 -8.39 -2.29
N LEU A 166 4.78 -7.48 -3.02
CA LEU A 166 3.67 -7.73 -3.93
C LEU A 166 4.19 -7.61 -5.36
N ARG A 167 4.17 -8.70 -6.12
CA ARG A 167 4.58 -8.70 -7.55
C ARG A 167 3.34 -8.79 -8.42
N PHE A 168 3.14 -7.81 -9.28
CA PHE A 168 1.96 -7.72 -10.14
C PHE A 168 2.22 -8.44 -11.48
N PRO A 169 1.22 -9.19 -12.00
CA PRO A 169 1.34 -9.78 -13.33
C PRO A 169 1.57 -8.72 -14.40
N ALA A 170 2.35 -9.08 -15.42
CA ALA A 170 2.64 -8.17 -16.52
C ALA A 170 1.35 -7.70 -17.19
N GLY A 171 1.21 -6.39 -17.28
CA GLY A 171 0.11 -5.70 -17.92
C GLY A 171 -1.16 -5.49 -17.11
N GLU A 172 -1.18 -5.93 -15.86
CA GLU A 172 -2.39 -5.90 -15.04
C GLU A 172 -2.70 -4.53 -14.41
N VAL A 173 -1.65 -3.78 -14.11
CA VAL A 173 -1.73 -2.47 -13.47
C VAL A 173 -0.99 -1.45 -14.33
N ARG A 174 -1.74 -0.72 -15.16
CA ARG A 174 -1.21 0.22 -16.15
C ARG A 174 -1.86 1.59 -16.06
N ASN A 175 -1.19 2.58 -16.64
CA ASN A 175 -1.71 3.93 -16.93
C ASN A 175 -2.29 4.64 -15.71
N PHE A 176 -1.48 4.75 -14.66
CA PHE A 176 -1.84 5.41 -13.41
C PHE A 176 -0.85 6.52 -13.05
N ASP A 177 -1.33 7.54 -12.34
CA ASP A 177 -0.57 8.72 -11.96
C ASP A 177 -0.38 8.88 -10.44
N ALA A 178 -1.02 8.04 -9.64
CA ALA A 178 -0.88 8.04 -8.18
C ALA A 178 -1.04 6.62 -7.59
N ILE A 179 -0.40 6.41 -6.44
CA ILE A 179 -0.53 5.18 -5.63
C ILE A 179 -1.11 5.57 -4.28
N ARG A 180 -2.01 4.72 -3.76
CA ARG A 180 -2.57 4.83 -2.42
C ARG A 180 -2.37 3.53 -1.68
N MET A 181 -1.92 3.63 -0.44
CA MET A 181 -1.90 2.54 0.52
C MET A 181 -3.02 2.76 1.53
N TYR A 182 -3.72 1.68 1.86
CA TYR A 182 -4.63 1.61 2.98
C TYR A 182 -4.03 0.70 4.04
N GLU A 183 -3.82 1.22 5.25
CA GLU A 183 -3.63 0.40 6.44
C GLU A 183 -5.02 0.07 7.01
N GLY A 184 -5.38 -1.21 6.97
CA GLY A 184 -6.66 -1.69 7.45
C GLY A 184 -6.70 -1.85 8.98
N ALA A 185 -7.90 -2.05 9.50
CA ALA A 185 -8.16 -2.16 10.94
C ALA A 185 -7.17 -3.07 11.64
N ALA A 186 -6.77 -2.66 12.83
CA ALA A 186 -5.77 -3.38 13.59
C ALA A 186 -6.32 -4.78 13.95
N VAL A 187 -5.67 -5.78 13.37
CA VAL A 187 -6.10 -7.20 13.35
C VAL A 187 -6.37 -7.79 14.74
N ALA A 188 -5.72 -7.27 15.79
CA ALA A 188 -5.81 -7.80 17.14
C ALA A 188 -5.29 -6.85 18.25
N SER A 189 -4.70 -5.71 17.92
CA SER A 189 -4.07 -4.83 18.90
C SER A 189 -4.28 -3.37 18.51
N ILE A 190 -4.55 -2.51 19.48
CA ILE A 190 -4.74 -1.07 19.31
C ILE A 190 -3.55 -0.33 18.68
N TYR A 191 -2.41 -1.01 18.47
CA TYR A 191 -1.18 -0.38 18.01
C TYR A 191 -0.89 -0.62 16.52
N PRO A 192 -0.87 0.41 15.67
CA PRO A 192 -0.47 0.28 14.28
C PRO A 192 0.99 -0.17 14.15
N PRO A 193 1.38 -0.77 13.01
CA PRO A 193 2.74 -1.23 12.81
C PRO A 193 3.73 -0.08 12.65
N ARG A 194 5.00 -0.38 12.96
CA ARG A 194 6.11 0.57 12.79
C ARG A 194 6.60 0.49 11.35
N TRP A 195 6.01 1.29 10.46
CA TRP A 195 6.44 1.38 9.08
C TRP A 195 7.86 1.95 8.97
N VAL A 196 8.61 1.41 8.03
CA VAL A 196 10.00 1.81 7.78
C VAL A 196 10.15 2.33 6.36
N GLU A 197 9.64 1.57 5.39
CA GLU A 197 9.65 1.96 3.98
C GLU A 197 8.43 1.44 3.22
N VAL A 198 7.99 2.17 2.19
CA VAL A 198 7.16 1.63 1.10
C VAL A 198 7.83 2.02 -0.21
N ASP A 199 8.23 1.02 -1.00
CA ASP A 199 8.73 1.20 -2.37
C ASP A 199 7.65 0.82 -3.39
N ALA A 200 7.63 1.50 -4.53
CA ALA A 200 6.91 1.09 -5.73
C ALA A 200 7.82 1.07 -6.96
N PHE A 201 7.93 -0.09 -7.59
CA PHE A 201 8.71 -0.27 -8.81
C PHE A 201 7.79 -0.19 -10.02
N VAL A 202 8.02 0.82 -10.85
CA VAL A 202 7.26 1.06 -12.07
C VAL A 202 8.18 1.01 -13.28
N GLY A 203 7.64 0.68 -14.43
CA GLY A 203 8.39 0.71 -15.68
C GLY A 203 7.48 0.80 -16.89
N PRO A 204 8.04 0.80 -18.11
CA PRO A 204 7.24 0.72 -19.30
C PRO A 204 6.43 -0.59 -19.32
N PRO A 205 5.27 -0.60 -19.99
CA PRO A 205 4.55 -1.82 -20.31
C PRO A 205 5.46 -2.86 -20.98
N ALA A 206 5.29 -4.14 -20.63
CA ALA A 206 5.94 -5.20 -21.41
C ALA A 206 5.46 -5.15 -22.88
N PRO A 207 6.36 -5.36 -23.86
CA PRO A 207 6.02 -5.34 -25.29
C PRO A 207 5.01 -6.42 -25.69
#